data_AF-U9UM33-F1
#
_entry.id   AF-U9UM33-F1
#
_cell.length_a   1.000
_cell.length_b   1.000
_cell.length_c   1.000
_cell.angle_alpha   90.00
_cell.angle_beta   90.00
_cell.angle_gamma   90.00
#
_symmetry.space_group_name_H-M   'P 1'
#
loop_
_entity.id
_entity.type
_entity.pdbx_description
1 polymer ?
#
loop_
_entity_poly.entity_id
_entity_poly.type
_entity_poly.pdbx_seq_one_letter_code
_entity_poly.pdbx_strand_id
1 'polypeptide(L)'
;MKRCWDSNPNNRPSANEIAELIGSFTFVDDEEIKKQIEEADEYRKANFSNSQLTNHHPKAYYTSRLLNPFTKELPKYDNIDNNSVEIVDFGKISDEIENQQLEEK
;
A
#
# COMPACT_ATOMS: atom_id res chain seq x y z
N MET A 1 -8.44 13.06 -10.68
CA MET A 1 -8.66 11.59 -10.74
C MET A 1 -8.50 10.97 -12.11
N LYS A 2 -8.96 11.58 -13.23
CA LYS A 2 -8.85 10.96 -14.56
C LYS A 2 -7.42 10.64 -15.04
N ARG A 3 -6.40 11.32 -14.51
CA ARG A 3 -4.99 11.01 -14.80
C ARG A 3 -4.47 9.82 -13.97
N CYS A 4 -5.04 9.55 -12.79
CA CYS A 4 -4.53 8.55 -11.85
C CYS A 4 -4.74 7.10 -12.35
N TRP A 5 -5.76 6.89 -13.18
CA TRP A 5 -6.10 5.59 -13.78
C TRP A 5 -5.73 5.51 -15.28
N ASP A 6 -4.82 6.36 -15.77
CA ASP A 6 -4.37 6.30 -17.16
C ASP A 6 -3.73 4.93 -17.46
N SER A 7 -4.04 4.36 -18.63
CA SER A 7 -3.49 3.08 -19.05
C SER A 7 -1.98 3.16 -19.27
N ASN A 8 -1.48 4.32 -19.68
CA ASN A 8 -0.05 4.63 -19.75
C ASN A 8 0.46 5.11 -18.37
N PRO A 9 1.39 4.39 -17.73
CA PRO A 9 1.95 4.79 -16.44
C PRO A 9 2.58 6.19 -16.43
N ASN A 10 3.20 6.60 -17.55
CA ASN A 10 3.90 7.90 -17.65
C ASN A 10 2.95 9.11 -17.61
N ASN A 11 1.66 8.89 -17.86
CA ASN A 11 0.65 9.94 -17.79
C ASN A 11 0.05 10.10 -16.38
N ARG A 12 0.33 9.14 -15.49
CA ARG A 12 -0.17 9.18 -14.11
C ARG A 12 0.61 10.24 -13.33
N PRO A 13 -0.06 10.99 -12.43
CA PRO A 13 0.63 11.90 -11.56
C PRO A 13 1.55 11.13 -10.60
N SER A 14 2.67 11.75 -10.28
CA SER A 14 3.57 11.32 -9.21
C SER A 14 2.89 11.38 -7.84
N ALA A 15 3.44 10.67 -6.87
CA ALA A 15 2.95 10.72 -5.49
C ALA A 15 2.99 12.15 -4.93
N ASN A 16 4.01 12.94 -5.29
CA ASN A 16 4.15 14.33 -4.86
C ASN A 16 3.03 15.21 -5.42
N GLU A 17 2.73 15.11 -6.72
CA GLU A 17 1.62 15.85 -7.34
C GLU A 17 0.26 15.50 -6.69
N ILE A 18 0.06 14.23 -6.34
CA ILE A 18 -1.16 13.80 -5.65
C ILE A 18 -1.21 14.39 -4.23
N ALA A 19 -0.10 14.36 -3.49
CA ALA A 19 -0.03 14.90 -2.13
C ALA A 19 -0.30 16.40 -2.10
N GLU A 20 0.27 17.17 -3.03
CA GLU A 20 -0.01 18.60 -3.17
C GLU A 20 -1.49 18.86 -3.49
N LEU A 21 -2.07 18.09 -4.41
CA LEU A 21 -3.48 18.19 -4.75
C LEU A 21 -4.38 17.89 -3.54
N ILE A 22 -4.11 16.83 -2.77
CA ILE A 22 -4.86 16.49 -1.56
C ILE A 22 -4.71 17.59 -0.51
N GLY A 23 -3.48 18.07 -0.29
CA GLY A 23 -3.20 19.17 0.61
C GLY A 23 -4.04 20.40 0.29
N SER A 24 -4.16 20.75 -1.00
CA SER A 24 -4.97 21.90 -1.42
C SER A 24 -6.45 21.82 -0.98
N PHE A 25 -7.02 20.62 -0.86
CA PHE A 25 -8.39 20.43 -0.35
C PHE A 25 -8.50 20.51 1.17
N THR A 26 -7.44 20.13 1.89
CA THR A 26 -7.42 20.19 3.36
C THR A 26 -7.27 21.60 3.91
N PHE A 27 -6.72 22.53 3.12
CA PHE A 27 -6.56 23.94 3.49
C PHE A 27 -7.66 24.85 2.93
N VAL A 28 -8.73 24.28 2.38
CA VAL A 28 -9.87 25.08 1.95
C VAL A 28 -10.67 25.48 3.18
N ASP A 29 -10.83 26.78 3.40
CA ASP A 29 -11.77 27.36 4.38
C ASP A 29 -13.22 27.23 3.87
N ASP A 30 -13.61 26.02 3.46
CA ASP A 30 -14.97 25.67 3.04
C ASP A 30 -15.50 24.63 4.02
N GLU A 31 -16.42 25.07 4.88
CA GLU A 31 -17.02 24.24 5.92
C GLU A 31 -17.78 23.04 5.35
N GLU A 32 -18.36 23.17 4.15
CA GLU A 32 -19.13 22.09 3.52
C GLU A 32 -18.19 20.98 3.04
N ILE A 33 -17.07 21.34 2.40
CA ILE A 33 -16.06 20.37 1.98
C ILE A 33 -15.48 19.64 3.20
N LYS A 34 -15.17 20.38 4.27
CA LYS A 34 -14.64 19.80 5.50
C LYS A 34 -15.59 18.78 6.11
N LYS A 35 -16.88 19.11 6.20
CA LYS A 35 -17.92 18.22 6.73
C LYS A 35 -18.05 16.94 5.89
N GLN A 36 -18.03 17.06 4.57
CA GLN A 36 -18.11 15.89 3.68
C GLN A 36 -16.90 14.95 3.84
N ILE A 37 -15.70 15.52 4.01
CA ILE A 37 -14.49 14.73 4.29
C ILE A 37 -14.63 13.98 5.62
N GLU A 38 -15.09 14.67 6.68
CA GLU A 38 -15.28 14.09 8.00
C GLU A 38 -16.31 12.95 7.98
N GLU A 39 -17.48 13.15 7.37
CA GLU A 39 -18.53 12.13 7.23
C GLU A 39 -18.03 10.89 6.47
N ALA A 40 -17.30 11.09 5.37
CA ALA A 40 -16.70 9.99 4.62
C ALA A 40 -15.67 9.21 5.45
N ASP A 41 -14.88 9.90 6.27
CA ASP A 41 -13.88 9.29 7.14
C ASP A 41 -14.50 8.51 8.31
N GLU A 42 -15.55 9.04 8.92
CA GLU A 42 -16.35 8.34 9.93
C GLU A 42 -16.98 7.08 9.35
N TYR A 43 -17.60 7.17 8.17
CA TYR A 43 -18.16 6.03 7.46
C TYR A 43 -17.09 4.96 7.20
N ARG A 44 -15.92 5.36 6.69
CA ARG A 44 -14.80 4.45 6.43
C ARG A 44 -14.35 3.73 7.70
N LYS A 45 -14.22 4.44 8.82
CA LYS A 45 -13.81 3.86 10.12
C LYS A 45 -14.87 2.90 10.67
N ALA A 46 -16.14 3.29 10.61
CA ALA A 46 -17.25 2.47 11.09
C ALA A 46 -17.47 1.20 10.25
N ASN A 47 -17.24 1.29 8.94
CA ASN A 47 -17.37 0.19 7.98
C ASN A 47 -16.03 -0.44 7.60
N PHE A 48 -14.99 -0.21 8.41
CA PHE A 48 -13.71 -0.89 8.27
C PHE A 48 -13.88 -2.37 8.68
N SER A 49 -14.55 -3.14 7.83
CA SER A 49 -14.46 -4.59 7.89
C SER A 49 -13.01 -4.95 7.54
N ASN A 50 -12.38 -5.77 8.37
CA ASN A 50 -11.11 -6.39 8.03
C ASN A 50 -11.33 -7.25 6.76
N SER A 51 -11.23 -6.64 5.59
CA SER A 51 -11.22 -7.33 4.30
C SER A 51 -9.97 -8.22 4.13
N GLN A 52 -9.16 -8.34 5.18
CA GLN A 52 -7.99 -9.22 5.27
C GLN A 52 -8.33 -10.71 5.32
N LEU A 53 -9.60 -11.11 5.46
CA LEU A 53 -9.96 -12.53 5.35
C LEU A 53 -10.85 -12.81 4.13
N THR A 54 -10.15 -13.21 3.07
CA THR A 54 -10.59 -14.25 2.13
C THR A 54 -11.87 -13.97 1.36
N ASN A 55 -11.77 -13.24 0.26
CA ASN A 55 -12.55 -13.55 -0.94
C ASN A 55 -11.74 -13.15 -2.17
N HIS A 56 -10.63 -13.87 -2.42
CA HIS A 56 -10.09 -13.88 -3.78
C HIS A 56 -11.23 -14.31 -4.69
N HIS A 57 -11.54 -13.47 -5.68
CA HIS A 57 -12.56 -13.78 -6.66
C HIS A 57 -12.26 -15.18 -7.25
N PRO A 58 -13.24 -16.07 -7.45
CA PRO A 58 -12.97 -17.45 -7.89
C PRO A 58 -12.21 -17.55 -9.21
N LYS A 59 -12.18 -16.46 -10.00
CA LYS A 59 -11.44 -16.33 -11.27
C LYS A 59 -10.20 -15.43 -11.17
N ALA A 60 -9.75 -15.06 -9.98
CA ALA A 60 -8.51 -14.30 -9.83
C ALA A 60 -7.32 -15.17 -10.28
N TYR A 61 -6.60 -14.72 -11.29
CA TYR A 61 -5.43 -15.44 -11.80
C TYR A 61 -4.23 -15.36 -10.84
N TYR A 62 -4.11 -14.23 -10.14
CA TYR A 62 -3.10 -14.01 -9.12
C TYR A 62 -3.77 -13.97 -7.75
N THR A 63 -3.65 -15.08 -7.01
CA THR A 63 -3.84 -15.03 -5.57
C THR A 63 -2.60 -14.41 -4.95
N SER A 64 -2.77 -13.60 -3.90
CA SER A 64 -1.64 -13.16 -3.09
C SER A 64 -0.98 -14.42 -2.54
N ARG A 65 0.20 -14.77 -3.05
CA ARG A 65 1.00 -15.89 -2.56
C ARG A 65 1.96 -15.35 -1.52
N LEU A 66 2.11 -16.06 -0.40
CA LEU A 66 3.22 -15.82 0.51
C LEU A 66 4.52 -15.88 -0.31
N LEU A 67 5.42 -14.91 -0.11
CA LEU A 67 6.71 -14.89 -0.79
C LEU A 67 7.47 -16.15 -0.35
N ASN A 68 7.50 -17.15 -1.23
CA ASN A 68 8.05 -18.47 -0.93
C ASN A 68 9.58 -18.31 -0.69
N PRO A 69 10.21 -18.96 0.32
CA PRO A 69 11.66 -18.88 0.56
C PRO A 69 12.56 -19.22 -0.64
N PHE A 70 11.99 -19.82 -1.69
CA PHE A 70 12.65 -20.07 -2.98
C PHE A 70 12.80 -18.81 -3.87
N THR A 71 12.37 -17.64 -3.42
CA THR A 71 12.67 -16.37 -4.13
C THR A 71 14.15 -15.99 -4.10
N LYS A 72 14.96 -16.65 -3.25
CA LYS A 72 16.44 -16.55 -3.29
C LYS A 72 17.05 -16.95 -4.63
N GLU A 73 16.39 -17.83 -5.38
CA GLU A 73 16.86 -18.35 -6.67
C GLU A 73 16.25 -17.61 -7.87
N LEU A 74 15.42 -16.59 -7.64
CA LEU A 74 14.94 -15.77 -8.75
C LEU A 74 16.13 -15.02 -9.37
N PRO A 75 16.28 -15.06 -10.71
CA PRO A 75 17.31 -14.28 -11.37
C PRO A 75 17.11 -12.81 -10.98
N LYS A 76 18.17 -12.17 -10.48
CA LYS A 76 18.17 -10.73 -10.24
C LYS A 76 17.86 -10.07 -11.58
N TYR A 77 16.68 -9.50 -11.70
CA TYR A 77 16.40 -8.60 -12.81
C TYR A 77 17.17 -7.32 -12.52
N ASP A 78 18.32 -7.15 -13.16
CA ASP A 78 19.00 -5.87 -13.27
C ASP A 78 18.19 -4.99 -14.25
N ASN A 79 16.96 -4.62 -13.88
CA ASN A 79 16.26 -3.58 -14.60
C ASN A 79 16.80 -2.24 -14.10
N ILE A 80 17.72 -1.72 -14.90
CA ILE A 80 18.23 -0.35 -14.92
C ILE A 80 17.02 0.56 -15.09
N ASP A 81 16.43 1.00 -13.99
CA ASP A 81 15.72 2.27 -13.79
C ASP A 81 15.27 2.37 -12.31
N ASN A 82 16.24 2.66 -11.43
CA ASN A 82 16.16 3.36 -10.13
C ASN A 82 14.97 3.18 -9.16
N ASN A 83 14.23 2.08 -9.19
CA ASN A 83 13.42 1.64 -8.04
C ASN A 83 14.03 0.36 -7.46
N SER A 84 15.13 0.53 -6.70
CA SER A 84 15.64 -0.55 -5.85
C SER A 84 14.63 -0.80 -4.73
N VAL A 85 13.68 -1.71 -4.97
CA VAL A 85 12.86 -2.26 -3.90
C VAL A 85 13.74 -3.24 -3.14
N GLU A 86 14.24 -2.83 -1.98
CA GLU A 86 14.86 -3.77 -1.04
C GLU A 86 13.81 -4.83 -0.70
N ILE A 87 14.09 -6.08 -1.09
CA ILE A 87 13.22 -7.20 -0.74
C ILE A 87 13.47 -7.49 0.74
N VAL A 88 12.65 -6.89 1.59
CA VAL A 88 12.66 -7.14 3.02
C VAL A 88 11.97 -8.48 3.29
N ASP A 89 12.72 -9.43 3.83
CA ASP A 89 12.22 -10.73 4.26
C ASP A 89 11.56 -10.58 5.65
N PHE A 90 10.24 -10.38 5.65
CA PHE A 90 9.46 -10.21 6.88
C PHE A 90 9.55 -11.40 7.83
N GLY A 91 9.85 -12.61 7.34
CA GLY A 91 10.03 -13.79 8.20
C GLY A 91 11.23 -13.63 9.13
N LYS A 92 12.35 -13.12 8.61
CA LYS A 92 13.56 -12.87 9.43
C LYS A 92 13.32 -11.80 10.49
N ILE A 93 12.57 -10.77 10.14
CA ILE A 93 12.22 -9.70 11.10
C ILE A 93 11.35 -10.27 12.22
N SER A 94 10.40 -11.16 11.91
CA SER A 94 9.60 -11.83 12.94
C SER A 94 10.45 -12.69 13.87
N ASP A 95 11.38 -13.49 13.33
CA ASP A 95 12.29 -14.32 14.13
C ASP A 95 13.21 -13.45 15.02
N GLU A 96 13.69 -12.31 14.51
CA GLU A 96 14.58 -11.40 15.22
C GLU A 96 13.85 -10.66 16.36
N ILE A 97 12.60 -10.25 16.14
CA ILE A 97 11.74 -9.65 17.17
C ILE A 97 11.40 -10.67 18.27
N GLU A 98 11.11 -11.92 17.90
CA GLU A 98 10.76 -12.97 18.88
C GLU A 98 11.97 -13.33 19.75
N ASN A 99 13.17 -13.41 19.17
CA ASN A 99 14.40 -13.65 19.92
C ASN A 99 14.75 -12.49 20.86
N GLN A 100 14.55 -11.23 20.46
CA GLN A 100 14.76 -10.08 21.34
C GLN A 100 13.83 -10.08 22.57
N GLN A 101 12.58 -10.51 22.40
CA GLN A 101 11.62 -10.61 23.52
C GLN A 101 11.94 -11.73 24.52
N LEU A 102 12.66 -12.77 24.08
CA LEU A 102 13.10 -13.88 24.93
C LEU A 102 14.37 -13.54 25.72
N GLU A 103 15.23 -12.67 25.19
CA GLU A 103 16.48 -12.23 25.84
C GLU A 103 16.25 -11.16 26.93
N GLU A 104 15.13 -10.43 26.88
CA GLU A 104 14.77 -9.40 27.87
C GLU A 104 14.08 -9.95 29.14
N LYS A 105 14.11 -11.27 29.38
CA LYS A 105 13.45 -11.95 30.51
C LYS A 105 14.42 -12.74 31.39
#